data_AF-A0A511XD63-F1
#
_entry.id   AF-A0A511XD63-F1
#
_cell.length_a   1.000
_cell.length_b   1.000
_cell.length_c   1.000
_cell.angle_alpha   90.00
_cell.angle_beta   90.00
_cell.angle_gamma   90.00
#
_symmetry.space_group_name_H-M   'P 1'
#
loop_
_entity.id
_entity.type
_entity.pdbx_description
1 polymer ?
#
loop_
_entity_poly.entity_id
_entity_poly.type
_entity_poly.pdbx_seq_one_letter_code
_entity_poly.pdbx_strand_id
1 'polypeptide(L)'
;MLVENQLHEPAEKNGFMLKLTRALCNQTWPSPEDRQLAWQSVAFTNYVPVSVGYGARRRPAPAAWRQAADEWPDLLEKLSPRNIIILGLSLWDNMPSPKNAAGAVGKFPQRSPAVREYVTESGNVTRCWCHWHPSAGASADSLRDVIAEAENAA
;
A
#
# COMPACT_ATOMS: atom_id res chain seq x y z
N MET A 1 -7.17 -9.77 9.03
CA MET A 1 -8.52 -9.88 8.44
C MET A 1 -8.43 -9.43 7.00
N LEU A 2 -8.41 -10.37 6.07
CA LEU A 2 -8.54 -10.08 4.64
C LEU A 2 -9.95 -9.53 4.41
N VAL A 3 -10.09 -8.42 3.67
CA VAL A 3 -11.39 -8.07 3.12
C VAL A 3 -11.64 -9.07 2.00
N GLU A 4 -12.40 -10.13 2.31
CA GLU A 4 -12.57 -11.38 1.55
C GLU A 4 -13.11 -11.26 0.11
N ASN A 5 -13.29 -10.05 -0.45
CA ASN A 5 -13.94 -9.85 -1.76
C ASN A 5 -13.10 -9.08 -2.79
N GLN A 6 -11.76 -9.06 -2.69
CA GLN A 6 -10.90 -8.34 -3.65
C GLN A 6 -10.01 -9.23 -4.54
N LEU A 7 -10.06 -10.56 -4.38
CA LEU A 7 -9.27 -11.50 -5.18
C LEU A 7 -10.19 -12.49 -5.92
N HIS A 8 -10.96 -12.00 -6.89
CA HIS A 8 -11.83 -12.85 -7.72
C HIS A 8 -11.15 -13.43 -8.98
N GLU A 9 -9.89 -13.08 -9.25
CA GLU A 9 -9.08 -13.77 -10.25
C GLU A 9 -7.92 -14.51 -9.57
N PRO A 10 -7.50 -15.69 -10.06
CA PRO A 10 -6.27 -16.31 -9.58
C PRO A 10 -5.16 -15.27 -9.71
N ALA A 11 -4.47 -14.96 -8.61
CA ALA A 11 -3.40 -13.96 -8.54
C ALA A 11 -2.33 -14.15 -9.65
N GLU A 12 -2.28 -15.33 -10.26
CA GLU A 12 -1.43 -15.73 -11.38
C GLU A 12 -1.73 -15.00 -12.71
N LYS A 13 -2.97 -14.56 -12.96
CA LYS A 13 -3.33 -13.85 -14.20
C LYS A 13 -3.19 -12.34 -14.10
N ASN A 14 -3.07 -11.80 -12.90
CA ASN A 14 -2.93 -10.38 -12.67
C ASN A 14 -1.46 -10.01 -12.41
N GLY A 15 -0.81 -9.40 -13.41
CA GLY A 15 0.60 -9.00 -13.33
C GLY A 15 0.94 -8.06 -12.16
N PHE A 16 -0.03 -7.29 -11.65
CA PHE A 16 0.14 -6.51 -10.43
C PHE A 16 0.25 -7.41 -9.19
N MET A 17 -0.68 -8.36 -9.03
CA MET A 17 -0.70 -9.29 -7.89
C MET A 17 0.52 -10.21 -7.90
N LEU A 18 0.95 -10.66 -9.08
CA LEU A 18 2.13 -11.49 -9.24
C LEU A 18 3.41 -10.75 -8.78
N LYS A 19 3.56 -9.47 -9.13
CA LYS A 19 4.71 -8.65 -8.68
C LYS A 19 4.73 -8.48 -7.17
N LEU A 20 3.58 -8.20 -6.56
CA LEU A 20 3.47 -8.07 -5.09
C LEU A 20 3.77 -9.39 -4.40
N THR A 21 3.22 -10.50 -4.90
CA THR A 21 3.46 -11.84 -4.35
C THR A 21 4.95 -12.19 -4.37
N ARG A 22 5.64 -11.94 -5.50
CA ARG A 22 7.08 -12.17 -5.62
C ARG A 22 7.91 -11.31 -4.66
N ALA A 23 7.48 -10.07 -4.46
CA ALA A 23 8.13 -9.15 -3.54
C ALA A 23 7.96 -9.62 -2.08
N LEU A 24 6.73 -9.93 -1.68
CA LEU A 24 6.38 -10.41 -0.33
C LEU A 24 7.06 -11.75 0.00
N CYS A 25 7.11 -12.69 -0.94
CA CYS A 25 7.79 -13.97 -0.74
C CYS A 25 9.31 -13.88 -0.87
N ASN A 26 9.88 -12.75 -1.33
CA ASN A 26 11.28 -12.63 -1.73
C ASN A 26 11.73 -13.76 -2.70
N GLN A 27 10.87 -14.10 -3.66
CA GLN A 27 11.08 -15.24 -4.56
C GLN A 27 10.51 -14.95 -5.94
N THR A 28 11.21 -15.36 -7.00
CA THR A 28 10.73 -15.21 -8.38
C THR A 28 9.57 -16.17 -8.70
N TRP A 29 9.59 -17.37 -8.11
CA TRP A 29 8.59 -18.42 -8.34
C TRP A 29 8.15 -19.04 -7.02
N PRO A 30 7.37 -18.31 -6.21
CA PRO A 30 6.95 -18.82 -4.91
C PRO A 30 5.98 -19.99 -5.04
N SER A 31 6.13 -20.97 -4.16
CA SER A 31 5.22 -22.10 -4.05
C SER A 31 3.83 -21.62 -3.58
N PRO A 32 2.73 -22.35 -3.85
CA PRO A 32 1.41 -21.97 -3.36
C PRO A 32 1.37 -21.74 -1.83
N GLU A 33 2.11 -22.54 -1.06
CA GLU A 33 2.21 -22.42 0.39
C GLU A 33 2.94 -21.14 0.82
N ASP A 34 4.08 -20.83 0.20
CA ASP A 34 4.82 -19.58 0.47
C ASP A 34 3.97 -18.35 0.16
N ARG A 35 3.19 -18.40 -0.92
CA ARG A 35 2.26 -17.32 -1.29
C ARG A 35 1.22 -17.13 -0.19
N GLN A 36 0.60 -18.22 0.25
CA GLN A 36 -0.44 -18.16 1.27
C GLN A 36 0.11 -17.59 2.59
N LEU A 37 1.26 -18.08 3.06
CA LEU A 37 1.90 -17.60 4.27
C LEU A 37 2.24 -16.11 4.18
N ALA A 38 2.82 -15.68 3.05
CA ALA A 38 3.18 -14.28 2.84
C ALA A 38 1.95 -13.34 2.79
N TRP A 39 0.85 -13.76 2.17
CA TRP A 39 -0.37 -12.92 2.15
C TRP A 39 -1.14 -12.93 3.47
N GLN A 40 -0.93 -13.93 4.34
CA GLN A 40 -1.50 -13.95 5.68
C GLN A 40 -0.81 -12.98 6.66
N SER A 41 0.43 -12.56 6.38
CA SER A 41 1.18 -11.63 7.24
C SER A 41 0.90 -10.16 6.97
N VAL A 42 0.17 -9.83 5.89
CA VAL A 42 -0.10 -8.46 5.47
C VAL A 42 -1.59 -8.18 5.31
N ALA A 43 -1.97 -6.92 5.54
CA ALA A 43 -3.26 -6.41 5.09
C ALA A 43 -3.08 -5.75 3.72
N PHE A 44 -4.01 -6.02 2.79
CA PHE A 44 -4.04 -5.39 1.48
C PHE A 44 -5.41 -4.78 1.24
N THR A 45 -5.43 -3.51 0.84
CA THR A 45 -6.67 -2.78 0.58
C THR A 45 -6.45 -1.72 -0.49
N ASN A 46 -7.52 -1.37 -1.19
CA ASN A 46 -7.57 -0.17 -2.01
C ASN A 46 -7.87 1.02 -1.09
N TYR A 47 -7.18 2.14 -1.33
CA TYR A 47 -7.40 3.36 -0.53
C TYR A 47 -8.75 4.01 -0.85
N VAL A 48 -9.14 4.08 -2.13
CA VAL A 48 -10.45 4.57 -2.53
C VAL A 48 -11.39 3.37 -2.70
N PRO A 49 -12.40 3.18 -1.84
CA PRO A 49 -13.21 1.96 -1.79
C PRO A 49 -14.34 1.92 -2.83
N VAL A 50 -14.13 2.53 -4.01
CA VAL A 50 -15.19 2.64 -5.04
C VAL A 50 -14.78 1.88 -6.28
N SER A 51 -15.65 0.97 -6.74
CA SER A 51 -15.55 0.41 -8.09
C SER A 51 -15.78 1.54 -9.09
N VAL A 52 -14.73 2.00 -9.75
CA VAL A 52 -14.79 3.06 -10.78
C VAL A 52 -15.39 2.54 -12.10
N GLY A 53 -16.54 1.89 -12.03
CA GLY A 53 -17.31 1.38 -13.18
C GLY A 53 -16.62 0.29 -14.01
N TYR A 54 -17.28 -0.12 -15.09
CA TYR A 54 -16.89 -1.24 -15.97
C TYR A 54 -15.68 -0.97 -16.90
N GLY A 55 -14.81 0.01 -16.60
CA GLY A 55 -13.75 0.41 -17.52
C GLY A 55 -12.41 0.71 -16.84
N ALA A 56 -11.33 0.15 -17.37
CA ALA A 56 -9.98 0.52 -16.99
C ALA A 56 -9.73 2.02 -17.26
N ARG A 57 -9.01 2.69 -16.35
CA ARG A 57 -8.52 4.09 -16.44
C ARG A 57 -9.49 5.22 -16.05
N ARG A 58 -10.65 4.96 -15.45
CA ARG A 58 -11.42 6.04 -14.81
C ARG A 58 -10.77 6.43 -13.48
N ARG A 59 -10.38 7.70 -13.35
CA ARG A 59 -9.92 8.24 -12.06
C ARG A 59 -11.11 8.29 -11.08
N PRO A 60 -10.90 8.01 -9.78
CA PRO A 60 -11.97 8.19 -8.81
C PRO A 60 -12.44 9.65 -8.77
N ALA A 61 -13.73 9.85 -8.51
CA ALA A 61 -14.30 11.18 -8.36
C ALA A 61 -13.70 11.89 -7.13
N PRO A 62 -13.60 13.24 -7.12
CA PRO A 62 -13.09 13.98 -5.96
C PRO A 62 -13.80 13.65 -4.64
N ALA A 63 -15.11 13.36 -4.68
CA ALA A 63 -15.86 12.95 -3.50
C ALA A 63 -15.37 11.62 -2.90
N ALA A 64 -14.98 10.67 -3.75
CA ALA A 64 -14.47 9.37 -3.31
C ALA A 64 -13.08 9.50 -2.64
N TRP A 65 -12.25 10.43 -3.14
CA TRP A 65 -10.97 10.75 -2.50
C TRP A 65 -11.16 11.40 -1.13
N ARG A 66 -12.13 12.33 -1.01
CA ARG A 66 -12.46 12.95 0.29
C ARG A 66 -12.97 11.92 1.29
N GLN A 67 -13.90 11.07 0.88
CA GLN A 67 -14.39 9.99 1.73
C GLN A 67 -13.25 9.08 2.21
N ALA A 68 -12.35 8.65 1.31
CA ALA A 68 -11.18 7.85 1.68
C ALA A 68 -10.22 8.59 2.63
N ALA A 69 -10.10 9.91 2.50
CA ALA A 69 -9.32 10.74 3.40
C ALA A 69 -9.97 10.85 4.79
N ASP A 70 -11.30 10.95 4.85
CA ASP A 70 -12.07 11.02 6.09
C ASP A 70 -12.06 9.67 6.84
N GLU A 71 -12.09 8.54 6.12
CA GLU A 71 -12.04 7.18 6.70
C GLU A 71 -10.62 6.71 7.07
N TRP A 72 -9.58 7.44 6.65
CA TRP A 72 -8.18 7.06 6.85
C TRP A 72 -7.79 6.87 8.33
N PRO A 73 -8.14 7.77 9.27
CA PRO A 73 -7.81 7.59 10.68
C PRO A 73 -8.42 6.33 11.26
N ASP A 74 -9.68 6.02 10.94
CA ASP A 74 -10.39 4.82 11.40
C ASP A 74 -9.73 3.54 10.89
N LEU A 75 -9.24 3.54 9.65
CA LEU A 75 -8.48 2.43 9.09
C LEU A 75 -7.16 2.20 9.85
N LEU A 76 -6.44 3.28 10.15
CA LEU A 76 -5.20 3.22 10.92
C LEU A 76 -5.44 2.71 12.34
N GLU A 77 -6.49 3.18 13.01
CA GLU A 77 -6.85 2.75 14.35
C GLU A 77 -7.21 1.25 14.35
N LYS A 78 -8.10 0.84 13.42
CA LYS A 78 -8.59 -0.54 13.31
C LYS A 78 -7.50 -1.56 13.00
N LEU A 79 -6.58 -1.23 12.10
CA LEU A 79 -5.52 -2.17 11.69
C LEU A 79 -4.25 -2.01 12.53
N SER A 80 -4.05 -0.85 13.16
CA SER A 80 -2.86 -0.47 13.91
C SER A 80 -1.53 -0.91 13.25
N PRO A 81 -1.33 -0.64 11.94
CA PRO A 81 -0.13 -1.12 11.26
C PRO A 81 1.09 -0.28 11.66
N ARG A 82 2.23 -0.92 11.84
CA ARG A 82 3.51 -0.22 12.04
C ARG A 82 3.99 0.47 10.76
N ASN A 83 3.83 -0.21 9.62
CA ASN A 83 4.24 0.24 8.31
C ASN A 83 3.12 0.05 7.27
N ILE A 84 2.99 0.99 6.35
CA ILE A 84 2.11 0.90 5.18
C ILE A 84 2.91 1.27 3.94
N ILE A 85 2.80 0.47 2.88
CA ILE A 85 3.40 0.77 1.58
C ILE A 85 2.31 1.32 0.66
N ILE A 86 2.52 2.55 0.21
CA ILE A 86 1.59 3.29 -0.64
C ILE A 86 2.00 3.13 -2.10
N LEU A 87 1.23 2.33 -2.83
CA LEU A 87 1.50 2.00 -4.24
C LEU A 87 0.86 3.02 -5.19
N GLY A 88 1.57 4.11 -5.47
CA GLY A 88 1.16 5.09 -6.49
C GLY A 88 1.24 6.52 -6.01
N LEU A 89 1.82 7.38 -6.87
CA LEU A 89 2.08 8.78 -6.54
C LEU A 89 0.80 9.60 -6.38
N SER A 90 -0.21 9.37 -7.22
CA SER A 90 -1.48 10.07 -7.09
C SER A 90 -2.20 9.70 -5.80
N LEU A 91 -2.07 8.46 -5.32
CA LEU A 91 -2.63 8.06 -4.02
C LEU A 91 -1.95 8.84 -2.90
N TRP A 92 -0.61 8.85 -2.89
CA TRP A 92 0.20 9.60 -1.94
C TRP A 92 -0.15 11.09 -1.85
N ASP A 93 -0.34 11.71 -3.01
CA ASP A 93 -0.67 13.14 -3.11
C ASP A 93 -2.09 13.46 -2.62
N ASN A 94 -3.00 12.48 -2.57
CA ASN A 94 -4.39 12.63 -2.10
C ASN A 94 -4.62 12.13 -0.66
N MET A 95 -3.61 11.55 -0.01
CA MET A 95 -3.71 11.18 1.40
C MET A 95 -3.69 12.42 2.31
N PRO A 96 -4.38 12.39 3.46
CA PRO A 96 -4.28 13.43 4.48
C PRO A 96 -2.83 13.72 4.82
N SER A 97 -2.46 14.99 4.98
CA SER A 97 -1.15 15.30 5.54
C SER A 97 -1.15 15.03 7.05
N PRO A 98 -0.14 14.35 7.60
CA PRO A 98 -0.05 14.18 9.04
C PRO A 98 0.11 15.55 9.71
N LYS A 99 -0.49 15.71 10.89
CA LYS A 99 -0.49 16.99 11.65
C LYS A 99 0.93 17.49 11.92
N ASN A 100 1.89 16.58 12.09
CA ASN A 100 3.30 16.85 12.27
C ASN A 100 4.10 16.14 11.16
N ALA A 101 4.14 16.74 9.97
CA ALA A 101 4.89 16.19 8.84
C ALA A 101 6.42 16.39 9.05
N ALA A 102 7.02 15.57 9.92
CA ALA A 102 8.42 15.22 9.78
C ALA A 102 8.46 14.00 8.87
N GLY A 103 9.23 14.08 7.79
CA GLY A 103 9.35 12.96 6.88
C GLY A 103 10.78 12.70 6.50
N ALA A 104 11.14 11.43 6.46
CA ALA A 104 12.41 11.00 5.93
C ALA A 104 12.37 11.06 4.39
N VAL A 105 13.52 11.37 3.80
CA VAL A 105 13.75 11.14 2.38
C VAL A 105 13.99 9.64 2.21
N GLY A 106 13.09 8.97 1.50
CA GLY A 106 13.24 7.58 1.11
C GLY A 106 13.99 7.47 -0.21
N LYS A 107 14.60 6.29 -0.47
CA LYS A 107 15.27 6.02 -1.75
C LYS A 107 14.29 5.96 -2.93
N PHE A 108 13.00 5.79 -2.64
CA PHE A 108 11.94 5.57 -3.61
C PHE A 108 10.65 6.23 -3.17
N PRO A 109 9.82 6.69 -4.13
CA PRO A 109 10.25 7.55 -5.23
C PRO A 109 11.05 8.76 -4.70
N GLN A 110 11.76 9.51 -5.56
CA GLN A 110 12.42 10.79 -5.17
C GLN A 110 11.37 11.86 -4.80
N ARG A 111 10.65 11.66 -3.70
CA ARG A 111 9.64 12.55 -3.12
C ARG A 111 10.16 13.07 -1.79
N SER A 112 9.82 14.32 -1.49
CA SER A 112 10.10 14.93 -0.20
C SER A 112 8.79 15.37 0.45
N PRO A 113 8.37 14.75 1.57
CA PRO A 113 8.93 13.52 2.12
C PRO A 113 8.46 12.27 1.35
N ALA A 114 9.26 11.21 1.33
CA ALA A 114 8.83 9.90 0.80
C ALA A 114 8.22 9.00 1.89
N VAL A 115 8.48 9.34 3.16
CA VAL A 115 7.89 8.68 4.33
C VAL A 115 7.06 9.70 5.12
N ARG A 116 5.83 9.33 5.49
CA ARG A 116 4.95 10.14 6.34
C ARG A 116 4.61 9.33 7.58
N GLU A 117 4.78 9.92 8.76
CA GLU A 117 4.37 9.30 10.02
C GLU A 117 2.99 9.82 10.44
N TYR A 118 2.09 8.91 10.79
CA TYR A 118 0.78 9.22 11.36
C TYR A 118 0.73 8.69 12.78
N VAL A 119 0.18 9.48 13.69
CA VAL A 119 -0.08 9.08 15.07
C VAL A 119 -1.59 8.88 15.19
N THR A 120 -2.00 7.67 15.56
CA THR A 120 -3.42 7.33 15.78
C THR A 120 -3.92 7.94 17.10
N GLU A 121 -5.23 7.87 17.36
CA GLU A 121 -5.79 8.39 18.61
C GLU A 121 -5.29 7.59 19.82
N SER A 122 -5.09 6.28 19.65
CA SER A 122 -4.44 5.40 20.63
C SER A 122 -2.93 5.65 20.82
N GLY A 123 -2.34 6.57 20.04
CA GLY A 123 -0.92 6.91 20.12
C GLY A 123 0.00 5.95 19.34
N ASN A 124 -0.54 5.04 18.55
CA ASN A 124 0.27 4.19 17.67
C ASN A 124 0.89 5.01 16.55
N VAL A 125 2.15 4.75 16.24
CA VAL A 125 2.85 5.39 15.13
C VAL A 125 2.82 4.47 13.91
N THR A 126 2.23 4.95 12.82
CA THR A 126 2.23 4.30 11.52
C THR A 126 3.10 5.05 10.54
N ARG A 127 4.09 4.37 9.93
CA ARG A 127 4.93 4.93 8.86
C ARG A 127 4.39 4.54 7.50
N CYS A 128 4.07 5.53 6.68
CA CYS A 128 3.63 5.33 5.30
C CYS A 128 4.78 5.60 4.34
N TRP A 129 5.10 4.61 3.51
CA TRP A 129 6.20 4.62 2.55
C TRP A 129 5.64 4.78 1.14
N CYS A 130 5.99 5.88 0.47
CA CYS A 130 5.60 6.09 -0.91
C CYS A 130 6.36 5.12 -1.83
N HIS A 131 5.68 4.52 -2.80
CA HIS A 131 6.32 3.74 -3.85
C HIS A 131 5.58 3.86 -5.19
N TRP A 132 6.27 3.53 -6.28
CA TRP A 132 5.64 3.41 -7.58
C TRP A 132 4.63 2.27 -7.61
N HIS A 133 3.51 2.49 -8.31
CA HIS A 133 2.53 1.44 -8.56
C HIS A 133 3.14 0.34 -9.47
N PRO A 134 2.87 -0.96 -9.26
CA PRO A 134 3.39 -2.05 -10.11
C PRO A 134 3.07 -1.91 -11.61
N SER A 135 1.93 -1.32 -11.96
CA SER A 135 1.56 -1.03 -13.36
C SER A 135 2.19 0.24 -13.93
N ALA A 136 2.85 1.06 -13.11
CA ALA A 136 3.47 2.32 -13.52
C ALA A 136 5.01 2.25 -13.57
N GLY A 137 5.60 1.09 -13.31
CA GLY A 137 7.05 0.87 -13.44
C GLY A 137 7.72 0.14 -12.28
N ALA A 138 7.04 -0.09 -11.16
CA ALA A 138 7.65 -0.87 -10.08
C ALA A 138 7.90 -2.33 -10.51
N SER A 139 9.11 -2.80 -10.24
CA SER A 139 9.52 -4.20 -10.34
C SER A 139 9.27 -4.93 -9.01
N ALA A 140 9.24 -6.26 -9.04
CA ALA A 140 9.18 -7.06 -7.82
C ALA A 140 10.38 -6.79 -6.90
N ASP A 141 11.56 -6.53 -7.46
CA ASP A 141 12.75 -6.22 -6.67
C ASP A 141 12.65 -4.83 -6.02
N SER A 142 12.20 -3.80 -6.73
CA SER A 142 11.97 -2.48 -6.11
C SER A 142 10.93 -2.52 -4.97
N LEU A 143 9.89 -3.35 -5.14
CA LEU A 143 8.87 -3.57 -4.12
C LEU A 143 9.45 -4.29 -2.90
N ARG A 144 10.33 -5.27 -3.12
CA ARG A 144 11.05 -5.98 -2.06
C ARG A 144 11.97 -5.04 -1.31
N ASP A 145 12.69 -4.16 -2.00
CA ASP A 145 13.59 -3.19 -1.40
C ASP A 145 12.84 -2.25 -0.45
N VAL A 146 11.68 -1.71 -0.86
CA VAL A 146 10.88 -0.84 0.03
C VAL A 146 10.23 -1.61 1.18
N ILE A 147 9.83 -2.87 0.99
CA ILE A 147 9.36 -3.74 2.08
C ILE A 147 10.48 -3.91 3.12
N ALA A 148 11.68 -4.30 2.67
CA ALA A 148 12.82 -4.48 3.55
C ALA A 148 13.23 -3.17 4.24
N GLU A 149 13.19 -2.03 3.55
CA GLU A 149 13.49 -0.73 4.15
C GLU A 149 12.48 -0.39 5.26
N ALA A 150 11.19 -0.62 5.01
CA ALA A 150 10.13 -0.39 6.00
C ALA A 150 10.28 -1.30 7.24
N GLU A 151 10.66 -2.56 7.04
CA GLU A 151 10.91 -3.52 8.13
C GLU A 151 12.16 -3.18 8.95
N ASN A 152 13.20 -2.63 8.34
CA ASN A 152 14.45 -2.27 9.02
C ASN A 152 14.42 -0.89 9.71
N ALA A 153 13.57 0.02 9.26
CA ALA A 153 13.37 1.34 9.89
C ALA A 153 12.55 1.28 11.18
N ALA A 154 12.18 0.07 11.59
CA ALA A 154 11.16 -0.20 12.58
C ALA A 154 11.75 -0.12 13.98
#